data_AF-A0A935H0P3-F1
#
_entry.id   AF-A0A935H0P3-F1
#
_cell.length_a   1.000
_cell.length_b   1.000
_cell.length_c   1.000
_cell.angle_alpha   90.00
_cell.angle_beta   90.00
_cell.angle_gamma   90.00
#
_symmetry.space_group_name_H-M   'P 1'
#
loop_
_entity.id
_entity.type
_entity.pdbx_description
1 polymer ?
#
loop_
_entity_poly.entity_id
_entity_poly.type
_entity_poly.pdbx_seq_one_letter_code
_entity_poly.pdbx_strand_id
1 'polypeptide(L)'
;MKTGIKRALCAFFGAAVLTTGLSACNRHHDWGHPLNAQEYTERRAKVIEKIAGKLDLTEDQKRRLNVLGDKLHEQRTALMGQGQGQGQVGDPRAEIKALIASDKFDTLRAQALANEKIAALQTKGPEVIAALADFYNSLSPAQQQQIREHLEHRAPWWRKD
;
A
#
# COMPACT_ATOMS: atom_id res chain seq x y z
N MET A 1 -7.04 -5.09 32.40
CA MET A 1 -6.41 -6.32 31.86
C MET A 1 -5.01 -5.98 31.35
N LYS A 2 -4.01 -6.76 31.79
CA LYS A 2 -2.57 -6.42 31.80
C LYS A 2 -1.97 -6.25 30.39
N THR A 3 -1.04 -5.30 30.29
CA THR A 3 -0.33 -4.81 29.08
C THR A 3 0.54 -5.85 28.35
N GLY A 4 0.66 -7.08 28.86
CA GLY A 4 1.46 -8.16 28.28
C GLY A 4 0.85 -8.86 27.06
N ILE A 5 -0.46 -9.16 27.08
CA ILE A 5 -1.14 -9.84 25.94
C ILE A 5 -1.24 -8.92 24.72
N LYS A 6 -1.36 -7.60 24.94
CA LYS A 6 -1.36 -6.59 23.88
C LYS A 6 0.00 -6.42 23.18
N ARG A 7 1.10 -6.72 23.88
CA ARG A 7 2.47 -6.61 23.33
C ARG A 7 2.93 -7.91 22.66
N ALA A 8 2.50 -9.07 23.16
CA ALA A 8 2.76 -10.35 22.51
C ALA A 8 2.00 -10.52 21.18
N LEU A 9 0.77 -9.99 21.06
CA LEU A 9 0.04 -9.97 19.79
C LEU A 9 0.65 -9.01 18.75
N CYS A 10 1.31 -7.93 19.17
CA CYS A 10 2.06 -7.05 18.27
C CYS A 10 3.43 -7.63 17.87
N ALA A 11 4.04 -8.46 18.74
CA ALA A 11 5.32 -9.11 18.46
C ALA A 11 5.19 -10.36 17.57
N PHE A 12 4.05 -11.07 17.59
CA PHE A 12 3.92 -12.34 16.86
C PHE A 12 3.84 -12.22 15.34
N PHE A 13 3.68 -11.03 14.74
CA PHE A 13 3.86 -10.86 13.28
C PHE A 13 4.45 -9.51 12.86
N GLY A 14 5.31 -8.93 13.70
CA GLY A 14 6.20 -7.82 13.32
C GLY A 14 7.43 -8.27 12.50
N ALA A 15 7.46 -9.52 12.01
CA ALA A 15 8.63 -10.17 11.40
C ALA A 15 8.43 -10.61 9.94
N ALA A 16 7.52 -9.98 9.18
CA ALA A 16 7.49 -10.08 7.73
C ALA A 16 7.56 -8.66 7.14
N VAL A 17 8.79 -8.16 7.08
CA VAL A 17 9.14 -6.89 6.45
C VAL A 17 8.67 -6.91 4.98
N LEU A 18 7.85 -5.92 4.62
CA LEU A 18 7.41 -5.53 3.27
C LEU A 18 6.37 -6.40 2.57
N THR A 19 5.08 -6.28 2.92
CA THR A 19 3.96 -6.04 1.97
C THR A 19 2.60 -6.09 2.68
N THR A 20 2.24 -5.02 3.39
CA THR A 20 0.83 -4.61 3.63
C THR A 20 0.89 -3.36 4.50
N GLY A 21 0.87 -2.19 3.86
CA GLY A 21 0.81 -0.93 4.57
C GLY A 21 -0.45 -0.85 5.44
N LEU A 22 -0.25 -0.66 6.75
CA LEU A 22 -1.06 0.14 7.67
C LEU A 22 -2.55 0.30 7.32
N SER A 23 -3.39 -0.60 7.84
CA SER A 23 -4.82 -0.42 8.15
C SER A 23 -5.27 -1.67 8.93
N ALA A 24 -5.84 -1.68 10.13
CA ALA A 24 -6.63 -0.67 10.79
C ALA A 24 -6.71 -0.98 12.29
N CYS A 25 -6.43 0.04 13.11
CA CYS A 25 -7.23 0.24 14.32
C CYS A 25 -8.61 0.76 13.89
N ASN A 26 -9.61 -0.11 14.01
CA ASN A 26 -11.03 0.19 14.26
C ASN A 26 -11.73 1.24 13.37
N ARG A 27 -12.35 0.80 12.26
CA ARG A 27 -13.76 1.08 11.92
C ARG A 27 -14.15 0.28 10.66
N HIS A 28 -15.29 -0.39 10.75
CA HIS A 28 -16.05 -1.04 9.68
C HIS A 28 -16.08 -0.22 8.38
N HIS A 29 -15.38 -0.66 7.34
CA HIS A 29 -15.94 -1.01 6.02
C HIS A 29 -14.79 -1.25 5.03
N ASP A 30 -14.95 -2.32 4.25
CA ASP A 30 -14.29 -2.54 2.96
C ASP A 30 -12.80 -2.94 2.96
N TRP A 31 -12.50 -4.04 3.63
CA TRP A 31 -11.36 -4.86 3.24
C TRP A 31 -11.73 -5.66 2.00
N GLY A 32 -11.30 -5.20 0.83
CA GLY A 32 -11.15 -6.07 -0.33
C GLY A 32 -12.20 -5.97 -1.43
N HIS A 33 -13.01 -4.91 -1.54
CA HIS A 33 -13.58 -4.63 -2.85
C HIS A 33 -12.43 -4.31 -3.81
N PRO A 34 -12.26 -5.07 -4.91
CA PRO A 34 -11.40 -4.64 -5.99
C PRO A 34 -12.02 -3.34 -6.49
N LEU A 35 -11.38 -2.20 -6.18
CA LEU A 35 -11.74 -0.93 -6.81
C LEU A 35 -11.64 -1.18 -8.31
N ASN A 36 -12.74 -0.95 -9.03
CA ASN A 36 -12.66 -1.00 -10.47
C ASN A 36 -11.66 0.08 -10.95
N ALA A 37 -11.13 -0.04 -12.17
CA ALA A 37 -10.09 0.86 -12.66
C ALA A 37 -10.52 2.35 -12.60
N GLN A 38 -11.81 2.63 -12.73
CA GLN A 38 -12.36 3.99 -12.67
C GLN A 38 -12.39 4.52 -11.23
N GLU A 39 -12.88 3.74 -10.26
CA GLU A 39 -12.91 4.10 -8.84
C GLU A 39 -11.49 4.31 -8.28
N TYR A 40 -10.52 3.52 -8.74
CA TYR A 40 -9.12 3.73 -8.39
C TYR A 40 -8.63 5.08 -8.89
N THR A 41 -8.89 5.40 -10.17
CA THR A 41 -8.47 6.66 -10.80
C THR A 41 -9.06 7.87 -10.08
N GLU A 42 -10.35 7.83 -9.74
CA GLU A 42 -11.02 8.89 -8.99
C GLU A 42 -10.46 9.07 -7.57
N ARG A 43 -10.27 7.96 -6.83
CA ARG A 43 -9.70 8.02 -5.48
C ARG A 43 -8.25 8.51 -5.51
N ARG A 44 -7.46 8.05 -6.47
CA ARG A 44 -6.08 8.51 -6.69
C ARG A 44 -6.07 10.01 -6.98
N ALA A 45 -6.91 10.49 -7.89
CA ALA A 45 -7.03 11.91 -8.19
C ALA A 45 -7.36 12.72 -6.92
N LYS A 46 -8.35 12.29 -6.12
CA LYS A 46 -8.69 12.95 -4.84
C LYS A 46 -7.53 12.97 -3.85
N VAL A 47 -6.74 11.90 -3.77
CA VAL A 47 -5.55 11.85 -2.89
C VAL A 47 -4.47 12.80 -3.40
N ILE A 48 -4.22 12.81 -4.70
CA ILE A 48 -3.24 13.71 -5.34
C ILE A 48 -3.63 15.16 -5.12
N GLU A 49 -4.89 15.54 -5.33
CA GLU A 49 -5.37 16.91 -5.07
C GLU A 49 -5.20 17.31 -3.60
N LYS A 50 -5.49 16.40 -2.66
CA LYS A 50 -5.29 16.68 -1.23
C LYS A 50 -3.82 16.89 -0.88
N ILE A 51 -2.92 16.08 -1.43
CA ILE A 51 -1.48 16.22 -1.20
C ILE A 51 -0.97 17.50 -1.87
N ALA A 52 -1.43 17.78 -3.10
CA ALA A 52 -1.09 18.98 -3.84
C ALA A 52 -1.49 20.26 -3.10
N GLY A 53 -2.73 20.32 -2.59
CA GLY A 53 -3.19 21.47 -1.83
C GLY A 53 -2.51 21.62 -0.46
N LYS A 54 -2.11 20.53 0.20
CA LYS A 54 -1.44 20.58 1.51
C LYS A 54 0.01 21.01 1.44
N LEU A 55 0.72 20.60 0.38
CA LEU A 55 2.13 20.94 0.16
C LEU A 55 2.30 22.16 -0.75
N ASP A 56 1.20 22.77 -1.21
CA ASP A 56 1.21 23.85 -2.20
C ASP A 56 2.08 23.48 -3.42
N LEU A 57 1.77 22.33 -4.03
CA LEU A 57 2.57 21.78 -5.11
C LEU A 57 2.41 22.58 -6.39
N THR A 58 3.52 22.80 -7.10
CA THR A 58 3.48 23.32 -8.47
C THR A 58 2.93 22.29 -9.45
N GLU A 59 2.52 22.73 -10.64
CA GLU A 59 2.03 21.83 -11.70
C GLU A 59 3.05 20.74 -12.07
N ASP A 60 4.34 21.08 -12.12
CA ASP A 60 5.40 20.11 -12.39
C ASP A 60 5.59 19.10 -11.24
N GLN A 61 5.50 19.55 -9.98
CA GLN A 61 5.55 18.65 -8.81
C GLN A 61 4.33 17.73 -8.77
N LYS A 62 3.15 18.24 -9.12
CA LYS A 62 1.90 17.47 -9.24
C LYS A 62 2.00 16.42 -10.35
N ARG A 63 2.65 16.73 -11.48
CA ARG A 63 2.92 15.74 -12.54
C ARG A 63 3.80 14.59 -12.03
N ARG A 64 4.86 14.89 -11.29
CA ARG A 64 5.74 13.87 -10.68
C ARG A 64 5.02 13.04 -9.63
N LEU A 65 4.15 13.67 -8.82
CA LEU A 65 3.29 12.96 -7.87
C LEU A 65 2.31 11.99 -8.57
N ASN A 66 1.78 12.37 -9.74
CA ASN A 66 1.00 11.45 -10.56
C ASN A 66 1.83 10.23 -10.98
N VAL A 67 3.03 10.45 -11.54
CA VAL A 67 3.92 9.35 -11.95
C VAL A 67 4.20 8.39 -10.77
N LEU A 68 4.47 8.92 -9.57
CA LEU A 68 4.62 8.11 -8.37
C LEU A 68 3.35 7.30 -8.05
N GLY A 69 2.17 7.93 -8.13
CA GLY A 69 0.89 7.25 -7.94
C GLY A 69 0.66 6.10 -8.93
N ASP A 70 1.06 6.27 -10.19
CA ASP A 70 0.94 5.22 -11.22
C ASP A 70 1.86 4.05 -10.92
N LYS A 71 3.12 4.31 -10.52
CA LYS A 71 4.07 3.26 -10.14
C LYS A 71 3.64 2.47 -8.89
N LEU A 72 3.06 3.16 -7.91
CA LEU A 72 2.44 2.50 -6.76
C LEU A 72 1.25 1.63 -7.15
N HIS A 73 0.44 2.05 -8.13
CA HIS A 73 -0.64 1.25 -8.66
C HIS A 73 -0.13 -0.01 -9.36
N GLU A 74 0.82 0.15 -10.29
CA GLU A 74 1.43 -0.95 -11.02
C GLU A 74 2.01 -1.99 -10.06
N GLN A 75 2.78 -1.55 -9.05
CA GLN A 75 3.33 -2.43 -8.02
C GLN A 75 2.22 -3.16 -7.25
N ARG A 76 1.17 -2.45 -6.82
CA ARG A 76 0.05 -3.07 -6.10
C ARG A 76 -0.66 -4.12 -6.96
N THR A 77 -0.94 -3.80 -8.22
CA THR A 77 -1.59 -4.72 -9.16
C THR A 77 -0.73 -5.96 -9.40
N ALA A 78 0.59 -5.80 -9.52
CA ALA A 78 1.52 -6.93 -9.64
C ALA A 78 1.54 -7.81 -8.37
N LEU A 79 1.40 -7.24 -7.17
CA LEU A 79 1.42 -7.99 -5.90
C LEU A 79 0.10 -8.67 -5.54
N MET A 80 -1.01 -8.11 -6.01
CA MET A 80 -2.35 -8.68 -5.82
C MET A 80 -2.61 -9.85 -6.77
N GLY A 81 -1.71 -10.09 -7.74
CA GLY A 81 -1.78 -11.20 -8.67
C GLY A 81 -2.95 -11.11 -9.66
N GLN A 82 -2.91 -11.96 -10.68
CA GLN A 82 -4.10 -12.30 -11.47
C GLN A 82 -4.89 -13.33 -10.66
N GLY A 83 -5.75 -12.87 -9.75
CA GLY A 83 -6.72 -13.78 -9.14
C GLY A 83 -7.52 -14.47 -10.24
N GLN A 84 -7.80 -15.76 -10.07
CA GLN A 84 -8.62 -16.51 -11.01
C GLN A 84 -10.05 -15.92 -11.03
N GLY A 85 -10.29 -15.02 -11.99
CA GLY A 85 -11.55 -14.33 -12.20
C GLY A 85 -11.36 -13.20 -13.22
N GLN A 86 -12.04 -13.33 -14.37
CA GLN A 86 -12.04 -12.37 -15.48
C GLN A 86 -12.10 -10.91 -14.99
N GLY A 87 -10.99 -10.18 -15.11
CA GLY A 87 -10.95 -8.72 -14.96
C GLY A 87 -10.96 -8.15 -13.54
N GLN A 88 -10.72 -8.95 -12.49
CA GLN A 88 -10.61 -8.46 -11.12
C GLN A 88 -9.19 -8.59 -10.58
N VAL A 89 -8.72 -7.53 -9.90
CA VAL A 89 -7.56 -7.59 -9.01
C VAL A 89 -7.80 -8.73 -8.02
N GLY A 90 -6.87 -9.70 -7.94
CA GLY A 90 -7.14 -10.95 -7.23
C GLY A 90 -7.58 -10.76 -5.79
N ASP A 91 -8.58 -11.53 -5.34
CA ASP A 91 -9.03 -11.51 -3.94
C ASP A 91 -7.96 -12.17 -3.05
N PRO A 92 -7.25 -11.40 -2.20
CA PRO A 92 -6.24 -11.98 -1.32
C PRO A 92 -6.82 -12.98 -0.32
N ARG A 93 -8.12 -12.88 -0.01
CA ARG A 93 -8.80 -13.88 0.83
C ARG A 93 -8.99 -15.18 0.10
N ALA A 94 -9.17 -15.17 -1.22
CA ALA A 94 -9.27 -16.39 -2.01
C ALA A 94 -7.94 -17.16 -1.99
N GLU A 95 -6.81 -16.46 -2.10
CA GLU A 95 -5.48 -17.05 -1.92
C GLU A 95 -5.33 -17.71 -0.55
N ILE A 96 -5.68 -17.00 0.53
CA ILE A 96 -5.59 -17.52 1.90
C ILE A 96 -6.54 -18.70 2.12
N LYS A 97 -7.79 -18.60 1.64
CA LYS A 97 -8.77 -19.71 1.70
C LYS A 97 -8.23 -20.95 1.01
N ALA A 98 -7.53 -20.80 -0.10
CA ALA A 98 -6.94 -21.91 -0.82
C ALA A 98 -5.79 -22.58 -0.06
N LEU A 99 -5.04 -21.84 0.78
CA LEU A 99 -3.99 -22.41 1.64
C LEU A 99 -4.52 -23.31 2.77
N ILE A 100 -5.76 -23.08 3.19
CA ILE A 100 -6.44 -23.81 4.27
C ILE A 100 -7.62 -24.65 3.79
N ALA A 101 -7.72 -24.89 2.48
CA ALA A 101 -8.84 -25.61 1.89
C ALA A 101 -8.85 -27.12 2.23
N SER A 102 -7.74 -27.64 2.73
CA SER A 102 -7.58 -29.03 3.13
C SER A 102 -7.40 -29.17 4.65
N ASP A 103 -7.44 -30.40 5.16
CA ASP A 103 -7.19 -30.70 6.58
C ASP A 103 -5.81 -30.25 7.07
N LYS A 104 -4.87 -30.02 6.14
CA LYS A 104 -3.53 -29.50 6.43
C LYS A 104 -3.28 -28.20 5.69
N PHE A 105 -2.41 -27.38 6.27
CA PHE A 105 -1.93 -26.17 5.62
C PHE A 105 -1.04 -26.50 4.41
N ASP A 106 -1.33 -25.89 3.27
CA ASP A 106 -0.56 -26.07 2.03
C ASP A 106 0.70 -25.19 2.04
N THR A 107 1.78 -25.73 2.62
CA THR A 107 3.08 -25.06 2.71
C THR A 107 3.72 -24.80 1.34
N LEU A 108 3.50 -25.70 0.37
CA LEU A 108 4.05 -25.57 -0.98
C LEU A 108 3.41 -24.40 -1.72
N ARG A 109 2.08 -24.29 -1.65
CA ARG A 109 1.36 -23.15 -2.24
C ARG A 109 1.69 -21.83 -1.54
N ALA A 110 1.83 -21.83 -0.22
CA ALA A 110 2.24 -20.64 0.52
C ALA A 110 3.62 -20.15 0.08
N GLN A 111 4.58 -21.07 -0.08
CA GLN A 111 5.93 -20.74 -0.54
C GLN A 111 5.91 -20.22 -1.99
N ALA A 112 5.10 -20.80 -2.87
CA ALA A 112 4.95 -20.34 -4.25
C ALA A 112 4.40 -18.90 -4.32
N LEU A 113 3.34 -18.61 -3.56
CA LEU A 113 2.76 -17.26 -3.48
C LEU A 113 3.77 -16.23 -2.93
N ALA A 114 4.56 -16.62 -1.93
CA ALA A 114 5.61 -15.75 -1.39
C ALA A 114 6.68 -15.43 -2.45
N ASN A 115 7.15 -16.44 -3.17
CA ASN A 115 8.16 -16.28 -4.21
C ASN A 115 7.65 -15.38 -5.36
N GLU A 116 6.38 -15.54 -5.76
CA GLU A 116 5.76 -14.70 -6.79
C GLU A 116 5.72 -13.22 -6.35
N LYS A 117 5.28 -12.94 -5.12
CA LYS A 117 5.24 -11.57 -4.59
C LYS A 117 6.64 -10.98 -4.45
N ILE A 118 7.63 -11.77 -4.04
CA ILE A 118 9.04 -11.34 -3.99
C ILE A 118 9.54 -10.97 -5.39
N ALA A 119 9.27 -11.79 -6.41
CA ALA A 119 9.67 -11.51 -7.78
C ALA A 119 9.00 -10.23 -8.34
N ALA A 120 7.72 -10.03 -8.02
CA ALA A 120 7.00 -8.80 -8.37
C ALA A 120 7.61 -7.56 -7.70
N LEU A 121 7.99 -7.66 -6.41
CA LEU A 121 8.70 -6.60 -5.70
C LEU A 121 10.06 -6.30 -6.31
N GLN A 122 10.84 -7.32 -6.68
CA GLN A 122 12.14 -7.13 -7.31
C GLN A 122 12.02 -6.43 -8.66
N THR A 123 10.98 -6.76 -9.43
CA THR A 123 10.72 -6.14 -10.73
C THR A 123 10.25 -4.69 -10.61
N LYS A 124 9.29 -4.41 -9.72
CA LYS A 124 8.60 -3.11 -9.64
C LYS A 124 9.14 -2.15 -8.58
N GLY A 125 9.84 -2.67 -7.57
CA GLY A 125 10.40 -1.89 -6.47
C GLY A 125 11.32 -0.75 -6.93
N PRO A 126 12.29 -0.99 -7.84
CA PRO A 126 13.18 0.06 -8.31
C PRO A 126 12.46 1.23 -9.00
N GLU A 127 11.39 0.95 -9.77
CA GLU A 127 10.61 2.00 -10.45
C GLU A 127 9.90 2.92 -9.44
N VAL A 128 9.34 2.34 -8.38
CA VAL A 128 8.65 3.10 -7.32
C VAL A 128 9.64 3.94 -6.54
N ILE A 129 10.82 3.40 -6.22
CA ILE A 129 11.89 4.14 -5.54
C ILE A 129 12.36 5.32 -6.39
N ALA A 130 12.56 5.10 -7.70
CA ALA A 130 12.96 6.15 -8.62
C ALA A 130 11.91 7.26 -8.72
N ALA A 131 10.63 6.91 -8.88
CA ALA A 131 9.55 7.89 -8.94
C ALA A 131 9.37 8.67 -7.63
N LEU A 132 9.56 8.00 -6.48
CA LEU A 132 9.52 8.66 -5.17
C LEU A 132 10.67 9.65 -5.01
N ALA A 133 11.88 9.25 -5.39
CA ALA A 133 13.05 10.12 -5.35
C ALA A 133 12.86 11.34 -6.26
N ASP A 134 12.35 11.14 -7.48
CA ASP A 134 12.07 12.20 -8.44
C ASP A 134 11.05 13.22 -7.90
N PHE A 135 9.95 12.74 -7.30
CA PHE A 135 8.98 13.60 -6.64
C PHE A 135 9.60 14.36 -5.45
N TYR A 136 10.22 13.66 -4.50
CA TYR A 136 10.74 14.26 -3.28
C TYR A 136 11.87 15.28 -3.55
N ASN A 137 12.76 14.99 -4.49
CA ASN A 137 13.85 15.88 -4.87
C ASN A 137 13.36 17.13 -5.62
N SER A 138 12.15 17.09 -6.21
CA SER A 138 11.54 18.27 -6.85
C SER A 138 10.90 19.25 -5.85
N LEU A 139 10.75 18.84 -4.59
CA LEU A 139 10.16 19.66 -3.54
C LEU A 139 11.14 20.70 -2.99
N SER A 140 10.61 21.85 -2.58
CA SER A 140 11.39 22.87 -1.87
C SER A 140 11.80 22.37 -0.48
N PRO A 141 12.85 22.96 0.14
CA PRO A 141 13.24 22.60 1.50
C PRO A 141 12.11 22.70 2.53
N ALA A 142 11.22 23.69 2.37
CA ALA A 142 10.05 23.87 3.23
C ALA A 142 9.01 22.75 3.05
N GLN A 143 8.71 22.38 1.80
CA GLN A 143 7.80 21.27 1.48
C GLN A 143 8.36 19.93 2.01
N GLN A 144 9.67 19.69 1.85
CA GLN A 144 10.31 18.49 2.39
C GLN A 144 10.26 18.45 3.93
N GLN A 145 10.42 19.61 4.59
CA GLN A 145 10.32 19.71 6.04
C GLN A 145 8.91 19.38 6.53
N GLN A 146 7.87 19.90 5.87
CA GLN A 146 6.48 19.56 6.17
C GLN A 146 6.23 18.05 6.07
N ILE A 147 6.76 17.37 5.04
CA ILE A 147 6.66 15.92 4.92
C ILE A 147 7.28 15.20 6.12
N ARG A 148 8.48 15.61 6.55
CA ARG A 148 9.18 15.00 7.70
C ARG A 148 8.40 15.17 8.99
N GLU A 149 7.94 16.39 9.29
CA GLU A 149 7.14 16.68 10.49
C GLU A 149 5.84 15.85 10.51
N HIS A 150 5.20 15.69 9.36
CA HIS A 150 4.01 14.86 9.25
C HIS A 150 4.26 13.37 9.49
N LEU A 151 5.45 12.85 9.15
CA LEU A 151 5.81 11.46 9.43
C LEU A 151 6.12 11.21 10.91
N GLU A 152 6.65 12.22 11.62
CA GLU A 152 6.94 12.14 13.05
C GLU A 152 5.65 12.11 13.91
N HIS A 153 4.58 12.74 13.42
CA HIS A 153 3.29 12.68 14.07
C HIS A 153 2.57 11.35 13.78
N ARG A 154 2.55 10.45 14.77
CA ARG A 154 1.92 9.10 14.78
C ARG A 154 0.43 9.00 14.37
N ALA A 155 -0.22 10.08 13.95
CA ALA A 155 -1.62 10.11 13.53
C ALA A 155 -1.74 10.37 12.01
N PRO A 156 -2.53 9.57 11.26
CA PRO A 156 -2.69 9.76 9.83
C PRO A 156 -3.31 11.11 9.45
N TRP A 157 -2.72 11.79 8.47
CA TRP A 157 -3.01 13.14 7.98
C TRP A 157 -4.42 13.39 7.41
N TRP A 158 -5.32 12.40 7.42
CA TRP A 158 -6.68 12.46 6.88
C TRP A 158 -7.77 12.41 7.96
N ARG A 159 -7.41 12.44 9.25
CA ARG A 159 -8.35 12.43 10.39
C ARG A 159 -8.51 13.78 11.10
N LYS A 160 -7.99 14.86 10.53
CA LYS A 160 -8.35 16.22 10.94
C LYS A 160 -9.29 16.74 9.86
N ASP A 161 -10.56 16.41 10.06
CA ASP A 161 -11.78 17.22 9.94
C ASP A 161 -12.97 16.26 9.99
#